data_AF-T1C1P2-F1
#
_entry.id   AF-T1C1P2-F1
#
_cell.length_a   1.000
_cell.length_b   1.000
_cell.length_c   1.000
_cell.angle_alpha   90.00
_cell.angle_beta   90.00
_cell.angle_gamma   90.00
#
_symmetry.space_group_name_H-M   'P 1'
#
loop_
_entity.id
_entity.type
_entity.pdbx_description
1 polymer ?
#
loop_
_entity_poly.entity_id
_entity_poly.type
_entity_poly.pdbx_seq_one_letter_code
_entity_poly.pdbx_strand_id
1 'polypeptide(L)'
;SSQSAFLVNSNKLEREKWVVRRLLRALDVDFAESDLSNAPEPVDVAFRGAHFQVKEIPDEGRRRGDEYRNALERAISADQYSQLLEQYTPIDISFADIVTRCFEYSTALLAQRKYGPLESKKLDLLCYFNWKDHHVVSQSR
;
A
#
# COMPACT_ATOMS: atom_id res chain seq x y z
N SER A 1 -9.38 -6.39 11.79
CA SER A 1 -8.84 -5.02 11.69
C SER A 1 -7.36 -4.91 12.08
N SER A 2 -6.52 -5.90 11.77
CA SER A 2 -5.15 -6.02 12.31
C SER A 2 -4.05 -5.52 11.36
N GLN A 3 -4.36 -5.30 10.09
CA GLN A 3 -3.37 -4.96 9.04
C GLN A 3 -3.00 -3.47 9.06
N SER A 4 -3.97 -2.58 9.24
CA SER A 4 -3.76 -1.13 9.27
C SER A 4 -2.93 -0.69 10.47
N ALA A 5 -3.09 -1.33 11.64
CA ALA A 5 -2.34 -1.00 12.86
C ALA A 5 -0.84 -1.35 12.76
N PHE A 6 -0.48 -2.42 12.04
CA PHE A 6 0.92 -2.79 11.82
C PHE A 6 1.65 -1.73 10.96
N LEU A 7 0.99 -1.24 9.91
CA LEU A 7 1.57 -0.25 8.97
C LEU A 7 1.83 1.13 9.59
N VAL A 8 1.13 1.45 10.69
CA VAL A 8 1.25 2.72 11.43
C VAL A 8 2.45 2.73 12.37
N ASN A 9 2.82 1.59 12.96
CA ASN A 9 3.88 1.52 13.99
C ASN A 9 5.19 0.85 13.53
N SER A 10 5.22 0.19 12.36
CA SER A 10 6.45 -0.39 11.82
C SER A 10 7.36 0.67 11.18
N ASN A 11 8.68 0.57 11.38
CA ASN A 11 9.65 1.41 10.65
C ASN A 11 9.47 1.25 9.12
N LYS A 12 9.70 2.31 8.35
CA LYS A 12 9.39 2.40 6.90
C LYS A 12 9.84 1.15 6.12
N LEU A 13 11.04 0.69 6.40
CA LEU A 13 11.64 -0.48 5.77
C LEU A 13 10.86 -1.78 6.01
N GLU A 14 10.43 -2.02 7.25
CA GLU A 14 9.70 -3.25 7.58
C GLU A 14 8.36 -3.31 6.87
N ARG A 15 7.74 -2.15 6.65
CA ARG A 15 6.54 -2.04 5.81
C ARG A 15 6.85 -2.41 4.36
N GLU A 16 7.94 -1.92 3.79
CA GLU A 16 8.32 -2.21 2.40
C GLU A 16 8.65 -3.70 2.21
N LYS A 17 9.43 -4.29 3.13
CA LYS A 17 9.69 -5.73 3.15
C LYS A 17 8.41 -6.53 3.33
N TRP A 18 7.48 -6.07 4.17
CA TRP A 18 6.18 -6.72 4.34
C TRP A 18 5.38 -6.80 3.02
N VAL A 19 5.37 -5.72 2.24
CA VAL A 19 4.71 -5.71 0.92
C VAL A 19 5.37 -6.72 -0.03
N VAL A 20 6.71 -6.73 -0.10
CA VAL A 20 7.44 -7.69 -0.96
C VAL A 20 7.17 -9.13 -0.53
N ARG A 21 7.19 -9.44 0.77
CA ARG A 21 6.82 -10.76 1.29
C ARG A 21 5.42 -11.19 0.87
N ARG A 22 4.47 -10.24 0.88
CA ARG A 22 3.09 -10.52 0.47
C ARG A 22 3.01 -10.87 -1.01
N LEU A 23 3.74 -10.15 -1.87
CA LEU A 23 3.86 -10.46 -3.28
C LEU A 23 4.47 -11.85 -3.50
N LEU A 24 5.62 -12.13 -2.90
CA LEU A 24 6.33 -13.41 -3.09
C LEU A 24 5.45 -14.59 -2.67
N ARG A 25 4.73 -14.49 -1.55
CA ARG A 25 3.76 -15.51 -1.11
C ARG A 25 2.58 -15.67 -2.09
N ALA A 26 2.08 -14.58 -2.66
CA ALA A 26 0.98 -14.64 -3.62
C ALA A 26 1.41 -15.29 -4.95
N LEU A 27 2.69 -15.19 -5.29
CA LEU A 27 3.30 -15.81 -6.46
C LEU A 27 3.86 -17.21 -6.17
N ASP A 28 3.68 -17.74 -4.95
CA ASP A 28 4.23 -19.03 -4.49
C ASP A 28 5.76 -19.14 -4.67
N VAL A 29 6.47 -18.03 -4.43
CA VAL A 29 7.94 -17.97 -4.51
C VAL A 29 8.54 -18.17 -3.13
N ASP A 30 9.38 -19.19 -2.98
CA ASP A 30 10.14 -19.44 -1.76
C ASP A 30 11.22 -18.37 -1.52
N PHE A 31 11.24 -17.82 -0.30
CA PHE A 31 12.24 -16.84 0.15
C PHE A 31 12.63 -17.06 1.60
N ALA A 32 13.88 -16.76 1.93
CA ALA A 32 14.34 -16.55 3.30
C ALA A 32 14.31 -15.06 3.65
N GLU A 33 14.17 -14.71 4.92
CA GLU A 33 14.22 -13.30 5.34
C GLU A 33 15.58 -12.65 5.03
N SER A 34 16.66 -13.43 4.97
CA SER A 34 17.99 -12.98 4.53
C SER A 34 18.04 -12.60 3.05
N ASP A 35 17.09 -13.07 2.23
CA ASP A 35 17.02 -12.73 0.81
C ASP A 35 16.46 -11.31 0.57
N LEU A 36 15.83 -10.72 1.59
CA LEU A 36 15.20 -9.40 1.54
C LEU A 36 16.11 -8.37 2.20
N SER A 37 16.91 -7.69 1.39
CA SER A 37 17.86 -6.69 1.86
C SER A 37 17.45 -5.28 1.47
N ASN A 38 17.99 -4.32 2.21
CA ASN A 38 17.94 -2.92 1.82
C ASN A 38 18.87 -2.72 0.64
N ALA A 39 18.56 -1.72 -0.17
CA ALA A 39 19.43 -1.26 -1.24
C ALA A 39 19.52 0.27 -1.22
N PRO A 40 20.52 0.85 -1.90
CA PRO A 40 20.56 2.30 -2.09
C PRO A 40 19.31 2.80 -2.83
N GLU A 41 18.85 3.99 -2.47
CA GLU A 41 17.83 4.72 -3.23
C GLU A 41 18.28 4.77 -4.71
N PRO A 42 17.41 4.43 -5.68
CA PRO A 42 15.93 4.37 -5.64
C PRO A 42 15.27 3.05 -5.22
N VAL A 43 16.04 2.03 -4.86
CA VAL A 43 15.52 0.70 -4.53
C VAL A 43 15.13 0.64 -3.06
N ASP A 44 13.89 0.27 -2.77
CA ASP A 44 13.41 0.13 -1.39
C ASP A 44 13.78 -1.25 -0.83
N VAL A 45 13.61 -2.32 -1.63
CA VAL A 45 13.93 -3.70 -1.25
C VAL A 45 14.56 -4.45 -2.43
N ALA A 46 15.71 -5.08 -2.21
CA ALA A 46 16.31 -5.98 -3.19
C ALA A 46 16.00 -7.45 -2.86
N PHE A 47 15.76 -8.26 -3.89
CA PHE A 47 15.50 -9.70 -3.77
C PHE A 47 16.03 -10.44 -5.00
N ARG A 48 17.08 -11.26 -4.84
CA ARG A 48 17.61 -12.15 -5.91
C ARG A 48 17.75 -11.50 -7.30
N GLY A 49 18.14 -10.23 -7.35
CA GLY A 49 18.30 -9.44 -8.59
C GLY A 49 17.11 -8.56 -8.98
N ALA A 50 15.95 -8.73 -8.34
CA ALA A 50 14.84 -7.78 -8.41
C ALA A 50 15.13 -6.56 -7.52
N HIS A 51 14.77 -5.38 -8.01
CA HIS A 51 14.98 -4.09 -7.36
C HIS A 51 13.65 -3.40 -7.14
N PHE A 52 12.94 -3.82 -6.09
CA PHE A 52 11.60 -3.32 -5.82
C PHE A 52 11.62 -1.86 -5.36
N GLN A 53 10.82 -1.05 -6.04
CA GLN A 53 10.40 0.25 -5.56
C GLN A 53 8.95 0.14 -5.10
N VAL A 54 8.73 0.21 -3.79
CA VAL A 54 7.43 -0.03 -3.17
C VAL A 54 6.68 1.28 -3.03
N LYS A 55 5.45 1.32 -3.55
CA LYS A 55 4.60 2.51 -3.52
C LYS A 55 3.22 2.17 -2.98
N GLU A 56 2.86 2.80 -1.88
CA GLU A 56 1.51 2.74 -1.35
C GLU A 56 0.62 3.70 -2.14
N ILE A 57 -0.41 3.17 -2.80
CA ILE A 57 -1.41 3.97 -3.50
C ILE A 57 -2.49 4.35 -2.48
N PRO A 58 -2.58 5.65 -2.10
CA PRO A 58 -3.59 6.08 -1.15
C PRO A 58 -4.99 5.93 -1.75
N ASP A 59 -5.97 5.74 -0.88
CA ASP A 59 -7.38 5.79 -1.25
C ASP A 59 -7.79 7.27 -1.41
N GLU A 60 -8.29 7.65 -2.59
CA GLU A 60 -8.65 9.04 -2.88
C GLU A 60 -9.80 9.49 -1.96
N GLY A 61 -9.47 10.32 -0.97
CA GLY A 61 -10.40 10.78 0.07
C GLY A 61 -9.98 10.40 1.50
N ARG A 62 -9.07 9.43 1.67
CA ARG A 62 -8.51 9.06 2.98
C ARG A 62 -7.18 9.74 3.24
N ARG A 63 -7.19 10.80 4.04
CA ARG A 63 -5.98 11.35 4.65
C ARG A 63 -5.77 10.66 5.99
N ARG A 64 -4.74 9.81 6.10
CA ARG A 64 -4.41 9.05 7.32
C ARG A 64 -4.36 9.90 8.61
N GLY A 65 -3.94 11.17 8.50
CA GLY A 65 -3.91 12.08 9.64
C GLY A 65 -5.30 12.51 10.15
N ASP A 66 -6.29 12.54 9.27
CA ASP A 66 -7.66 12.94 9.62
C ASP A 66 -8.42 11.80 10.29
N GLU A 67 -8.13 10.55 9.92
CA GLU A 67 -8.72 9.36 10.58
C GLU A 67 -8.30 9.24 12.03
N TYR A 68 -7.00 9.39 12.33
CA TYR A 68 -6.51 9.32 13.71
C TYR A 68 -7.13 10.42 14.57
N ARG A 69 -7.24 11.63 14.04
CA ARG A 69 -7.86 12.78 14.73
C ARG A 69 -9.35 12.54 14.96
N ASN A 70 -10.08 12.12 13.93
CA ASN A 70 -11.53 11.86 14.03
C ASN A 70 -11.86 10.65 14.91
N ALA A 71 -10.99 9.63 14.95
CA ALA A 71 -11.13 8.49 15.85
C ALA A 71 -10.85 8.89 17.31
N LEU A 72 -9.83 9.73 17.53
CA LEU A 72 -9.51 10.26 18.85
C LEU A 72 -10.62 11.19 19.37
N GLU A 73 -11.12 12.10 18.55
CA GLU A 73 -12.23 12.99 18.90
C GLU A 73 -13.51 12.21 19.22
N ARG A 74 -13.84 11.16 18.44
CA ARG A 74 -14.98 10.29 18.75
C ARG A 74 -14.78 9.48 20.04
N ALA A 75 -13.58 8.98 20.29
CA ALA A 75 -13.28 8.27 21.53
C ALA A 75 -13.37 9.19 22.76
N ILE A 76 -13.01 10.47 22.63
CA ILE A 76 -13.08 11.47 23.69
C ILE A 76 -14.52 11.95 23.92
N SER A 77 -15.35 12.01 22.87
CA SER A 77 -16.71 12.56 22.92
C SER A 77 -17.84 11.53 23.02
N ALA A 78 -17.53 10.23 23.02
CA ALA A 78 -18.54 9.18 23.10
C ALA A 78 -19.04 8.99 24.53
N ASP A 79 -20.34 9.24 24.75
CA ASP A 79 -21.05 8.94 25.99
C ASP A 79 -21.64 7.52 26.00
N GLN A 80 -21.74 6.87 24.83
CA GLN A 80 -22.27 5.51 24.71
C GLN A 80 -21.41 4.62 23.78
N TYR A 81 -21.28 3.35 24.15
CA TYR A 81 -20.45 2.36 23.45
C TYR A 81 -20.83 2.15 21.97
N SER A 82 -22.11 2.34 21.63
CA SER A 82 -22.63 2.26 20.26
C SER A 82 -22.06 3.34 19.34
N GLN A 83 -21.61 4.47 19.89
CA GLN A 83 -21.00 5.58 19.14
C GLN A 83 -19.55 5.31 18.73
N LEU A 84 -18.94 4.26 19.32
CA LEU A 84 -17.62 3.75 18.95
C LEU A 84 -17.68 2.72 17.81
N LEU A 85 -18.88 2.23 17.46
CA LEU A 85 -19.06 1.24 16.40
C LEU A 85 -19.11 1.95 15.03
N GLU A 86 -18.14 1.67 14.17
CA GLU A 86 -18.22 2.06 12.75
C GLU A 86 -19.04 1.02 11.98
N GLN A 87 -20.07 1.47 11.27
CA GLN A 87 -20.75 0.63 10.29
C GLN A 87 -19.80 0.37 9.12
N TYR A 88 -19.57 -0.92 8.85
CA TYR A 88 -18.78 -1.36 7.71
C TYR A 88 -19.64 -1.31 6.45
N THR A 89 -19.35 -0.36 5.56
CA THR A 89 -20.00 -0.25 4.24
C THR A 89 -18.98 -0.56 3.16
N PRO A 90 -19.03 -1.74 2.53
CA PRO A 90 -18.13 -2.10 1.44
C PRO A 90 -18.24 -1.10 0.28
N ILE A 91 -17.10 -0.72 -0.29
CA ILE A 91 -17.00 0.05 -1.52
C ILE A 91 -16.52 -0.89 -2.62
N ASP A 92 -17.29 -1.02 -3.69
CA ASP A 92 -16.88 -1.86 -4.80
C ASP A 92 -15.86 -1.11 -5.68
N ILE A 93 -14.76 -1.78 -6.04
CA ILE A 93 -13.83 -1.31 -7.07
C ILE A 93 -13.64 -2.38 -8.15
N SER A 94 -13.65 -1.96 -9.42
CA SER A 94 -13.30 -2.87 -10.51
C SER A 94 -11.79 -3.06 -10.63
N PHE A 95 -11.36 -4.22 -11.12
CA PHE A 95 -9.94 -4.44 -11.44
C PHE A 95 -9.40 -3.42 -12.46
N ALA A 96 -10.24 -2.97 -13.40
CA ALA A 96 -9.86 -1.94 -14.38
C ALA A 96 -9.51 -0.61 -13.70
N ASP A 97 -10.26 -0.20 -12.68
CA ASP A 97 -9.97 1.02 -11.92
C ASP A 97 -8.65 0.91 -11.16
N ILE A 98 -8.34 -0.27 -10.60
CA ILE A 98 -7.05 -0.53 -9.94
C ILE A 98 -5.90 -0.35 -10.94
N VAL A 99 -6.02 -0.93 -12.13
CA VAL A 99 -5.02 -0.81 -13.20
C VAL A 99 -4.86 0.64 -13.64
N THR A 100 -5.96 1.37 -13.83
CA THR A 100 -5.94 2.80 -14.19
C THR A 100 -5.20 3.62 -13.15
N ARG A 101 -5.51 3.45 -11.86
CA ARG A 101 -4.81 4.20 -10.79
C ARG A 101 -3.33 3.85 -10.69
N CYS A 102 -2.95 2.59 -10.90
CA CYS A 102 -1.55 2.18 -11.03
C CYS A 102 -0.83 2.93 -12.17
N PHE A 103 -1.49 3.03 -13.32
CA PHE A 103 -0.94 3.68 -14.50
C PHE A 103 -0.77 5.20 -14.31
N GLU A 104 -1.78 5.87 -13.78
CA GLU A 104 -1.74 7.30 -13.46
C GLU A 104 -0.62 7.62 -12.47
N TYR A 105 -0.51 6.81 -11.41
CA TYR A 105 0.53 6.99 -10.41
C TYR A 105 1.94 6.80 -10.97
N SER A 106 2.16 5.74 -11.76
CA SER A 106 3.46 5.49 -12.38
C SER A 106 3.84 6.59 -13.39
N THR A 107 2.86 7.12 -14.13
CA THR A 107 3.06 8.27 -15.04
C THR A 107 3.44 9.52 -14.26
N ALA A 108 2.77 9.81 -13.14
CA ALA A 108 3.09 10.94 -12.28
C ALA A 108 4.51 10.83 -11.67
N LEU A 109 4.93 9.63 -11.25
CA LEU A 109 6.29 9.38 -10.77
C LEU A 109 7.35 9.67 -11.84
N LEU A 110 7.10 9.25 -13.09
CA LEU A 110 8.00 9.54 -14.21
C LEU A 110 8.06 11.04 -14.52
N ALA A 111 6.91 11.72 -14.48
CA ALA A 111 6.81 13.16 -14.74
C ALA A 111 7.56 14.00 -13.70
N GLN A 112 7.61 13.57 -12.44
CA GLN A 112 8.35 14.24 -11.37
C GLN A 112 9.89 14.21 -11.59
N ARG A 113 10.39 13.38 -12.52
CA ARG A 113 11.81 13.23 -12.87
C ARG A 113 12.73 13.03 -11.66
N LYS A 114 12.23 12.43 -10.57
CA LYS A 114 13.05 12.13 -9.39
C LYS A 114 14.25 11.25 -9.74
N TYR A 115 14.06 10.35 -10.70
CA TYR A 115 15.09 9.48 -11.27
C TYR A 115 15.07 9.55 -12.79
N GLY A 116 16.24 9.38 -13.41
CA GLY A 116 16.36 9.39 -14.86
C GLY A 116 15.78 8.14 -15.53
N PRO A 117 15.39 8.17 -16.81
CA PRO A 117 14.79 7.03 -17.50
C PRO A 117 15.62 5.74 -17.47
N LEU A 118 16.96 5.85 -17.47
CA LEU A 118 17.87 4.70 -17.41
C LEU A 118 17.91 4.04 -16.03
N GLU A 119 17.71 4.84 -14.98
CA GLU A 119 17.67 4.38 -13.60
C GLU A 119 16.31 3.73 -13.31
N SER A 120 15.21 4.36 -13.76
CA SER A 120 13.85 3.81 -13.65
C SER A 120 13.70 2.45 -14.36
N LYS A 121 14.42 2.21 -15.46
CA LYS A 121 14.42 0.91 -16.16
C LYS A 121 15.00 -0.24 -15.35
N LYS A 122 15.76 0.05 -14.30
CA LYS A 122 16.36 -0.96 -13.42
C LYS A 122 15.47 -1.30 -12.22
N LEU A 123 14.32 -0.64 -12.10
CA LEU A 123 13.42 -0.75 -10.97
C LEU A 123 12.21 -1.62 -11.30
N ASP A 124 11.79 -2.40 -10.31
CA ASP A 124 10.55 -3.17 -10.30
C ASP A 124 9.52 -2.42 -9.46
N LEU A 125 8.62 -1.68 -10.11
CA LEU A 125 7.59 -0.92 -9.40
C LEU A 125 6.55 -1.86 -8.80
N LEU A 126 6.39 -1.80 -7.47
CA LEU A 126 5.41 -2.57 -6.72
C LEU A 126 4.38 -1.63 -6.06
N CYS A 127 3.19 -1.57 -6.65
CA CYS A 127 2.07 -0.80 -6.13
C CYS A 127 1.27 -1.62 -5.10
N TYR A 128 1.14 -1.08 -3.89
CA TYR A 128 0.36 -1.67 -2.80
C TYR A 128 -0.89 -0.83 -2.50
N PHE A 129 -2.05 -1.46 -2.60
CA PHE A 129 -3.35 -0.88 -2.30
C PHE A 129 -3.79 -1.29 -0.90
N ASN A 130 -3.88 -0.32 0.02
CA ASN A 130 -4.34 -0.52 1.39
C ASN A 130 -5.63 0.25 1.64
N TRP A 131 -6.63 0.03 0.79
CA TRP A 131 -7.88 0.75 0.89
C TRP A 131 -8.81 0.01 1.84
N LYS A 132 -9.32 0.73 2.84
CA LYS A 132 -10.28 0.17 3.78
C LYS A 132 -11.61 0.06 3.06
N ASP A 133 -12.37 -0.97 3.40
CA ASP A 133 -13.73 -1.20 2.92
C ASP A 133 -13.85 -1.48 1.41
N HIS A 134 -12.77 -1.41 0.62
CA HIS A 134 -12.81 -1.68 -0.82
C HIS A 134 -12.71 -3.17 -1.13
N HIS A 135 -13.63 -3.68 -1.94
CA HIS A 135 -13.60 -5.04 -2.47
C HIS A 135 -13.48 -5.04 -3.98
N VAL A 136 -12.60 -5.90 -4.49
CA VAL A 136 -12.49 -6.10 -5.93
C VAL A 136 -13.68 -6.93 -6.37
N VAL A 137 -14.56 -6.33 -7.16
CA VAL A 137 -15.66 -7.04 -7.80
C VAL A 137 -15.25 -7.44 -9.20
N SER A 138 -15.44 -8.72 -9.54
CA SER A 138 -15.38 -9.16 -10.93
C SER A 138 -16.66 -8.67 -11.61
N GLN A 139 -16.54 -7.88 -12.67
CA GLN A 139 -17.70 -7.62 -13.52
C GLN A 139 -18.10 -8.95 -14.16
N SER A 140 -19.22 -9.52 -13.72
CA SER A 140 -19.95 -10.54 -14.46
C SER A 140 -20.23 -9.97 -15.86
N ARG A 141 -19.75 -10.66 -16.89
CA ARG A 141 -20.11 -10.35 -18.29
C ARG A 141 -21.60 -10.50 -18.52
#